data_AF-A0A950AGE9-F1
#
_entry.id   AF-A0A950AGE9-F1
#
_cell.length_a   1.000
_cell.length_b   1.000
_cell.length_c   1.000
_cell.angle_alpha   90.00
_cell.angle_beta   90.00
_cell.angle_gamma   90.00
#
_symmetry.space_group_name_H-M   'P 1'
#
loop_
_entity.id
_entity.type
_entity.pdbx_description
1 polymer ?
#
loop_
_entity_poly.entity_id
_entity_poly.type
_entity_poly.pdbx_seq_one_letter_code
_entity_poly.pdbx_strand_id
1 'polypeptide(L)'
;MKVRTMIVIAAAAILPSLSALADKYDDLATEGYRWVTTDGPFACTSKDDANRISKDQSDNNTLRMVRNGGVYFLIRGVIVRVVQEDKASGLSQVHWAGITTDIWMPSKFLSKRPVT
;
A
#
# COMPACT_ATOMS: atom_id res chain seq x y z
N MET A 1 23.45 56.43 -19.93
CA MET A 1 22.40 55.64 -19.23
C MET A 1 21.55 54.91 -20.26
N LYS A 2 21.45 53.57 -20.22
CA LYS A 2 20.28 52.81 -20.72
C LYS A 2 20.34 51.33 -20.30
N VAL A 3 19.64 51.09 -19.20
CA VAL A 3 18.91 49.90 -18.69
C VAL A 3 19.36 48.52 -19.17
N ARG A 4 19.87 47.72 -18.21
CA ARG A 4 20.03 46.27 -18.30
C ARG A 4 18.65 45.62 -18.22
N THR A 5 18.26 44.89 -19.25
CA THR A 5 17.03 44.08 -19.28
C THR A 5 17.17 42.91 -18.32
N MET A 6 16.52 42.97 -17.16
CA MET A 6 16.34 41.82 -16.27
C MET A 6 15.19 40.96 -16.82
N ILE A 7 15.50 39.74 -17.25
CA ILE A 7 14.49 38.72 -17.52
C ILE A 7 14.12 38.10 -16.16
N VAL A 8 12.96 38.47 -15.63
CA VAL A 8 12.34 37.78 -14.50
C VAL A 8 11.56 36.61 -15.08
N ILE A 9 12.07 35.39 -14.91
CA ILE A 9 11.30 34.18 -15.21
C ILE A 9 10.31 33.99 -14.06
N ALA A 10 9.05 34.34 -14.29
CA ALA A 10 7.96 34.03 -13.37
C ALA A 10 7.74 32.51 -13.35
N ALA A 11 7.99 31.88 -12.20
CA ALA A 11 7.59 30.50 -11.96
C ALA A 11 6.06 30.44 -11.83
N ALA A 12 5.37 30.08 -12.90
CA ALA A 12 3.91 29.96 -12.91
C ALA A 12 3.46 28.51 -13.14
N ALA A 13 2.78 27.98 -12.12
CA ALA A 13 1.73 26.95 -12.15
C ALA A 13 2.11 25.49 -12.50
N ILE A 14 2.54 24.72 -11.49
CA ILE A 14 2.45 23.24 -11.48
C ILE A 14 1.39 22.76 -10.45
N LEU A 15 0.65 23.68 -9.83
CA LEU A 15 -0.17 23.39 -8.64
C LEU A 15 -1.57 22.76 -8.90
N PRO A 16 -2.32 23.08 -9.99
CA PRO A 16 -3.71 22.60 -10.12
C PRO A 16 -3.84 21.09 -10.38
N SER A 17 -2.85 20.49 -11.04
CA SER A 17 -2.86 19.06 -11.35
C SER A 17 -2.61 18.20 -10.11
N LEU A 18 -1.89 18.72 -9.11
CA LEU A 18 -1.54 17.99 -7.89
C LEU A 18 -2.74 17.86 -6.94
N SER A 19 -3.54 18.92 -6.80
CA SER A 19 -4.77 18.88 -5.99
C SER A 19 -5.83 17.95 -6.60
N ALA A 20 -6.01 18.02 -7.92
CA ALA A 20 -6.96 17.15 -8.62
C ALA A 20 -6.56 15.65 -8.57
N LEU A 21 -5.27 15.34 -8.43
CA LEU A 21 -4.80 13.97 -8.20
C LEU A 21 -5.01 13.54 -6.74
N ALA A 22 -4.79 14.43 -5.79
CA ALA A 22 -5.01 14.16 -4.37
C ALA A 22 -6.48 13.81 -4.09
N ASP A 23 -7.43 14.56 -4.65
CA ASP A 23 -8.87 14.31 -4.50
C ASP A 23 -9.22 12.89 -4.99
N LYS A 24 -8.67 12.47 -6.14
CA LYS A 24 -8.89 11.12 -6.68
C LYS A 24 -8.34 10.01 -5.79
N TYR A 25 -7.22 10.25 -5.09
CA TYR A 25 -6.68 9.25 -4.16
C TYR A 25 -7.52 9.14 -2.90
N ASP A 26 -8.08 10.26 -2.41
CA ASP A 26 -8.98 10.27 -1.27
C ASP A 26 -10.32 9.59 -1.60
N ASP A 27 -10.83 9.73 -2.83
CA ASP A 27 -11.99 8.99 -3.33
C ASP A 27 -11.75 7.47 -3.31
N LEU A 28 -10.64 7.02 -3.90
CA LEU A 28 -10.22 5.61 -3.85
C LEU A 28 -10.08 5.12 -2.41
N ALA A 29 -9.49 5.94 -1.54
CA ALA A 29 -9.36 5.59 -0.13
C ALA A 29 -10.72 5.47 0.59
N THR A 30 -11.70 6.27 0.20
CA THR A 30 -13.07 6.22 0.71
C THR A 30 -13.77 4.92 0.27
N GLU A 31 -13.51 4.45 -0.95
CA GLU A 31 -14.01 3.16 -1.46
C GLU A 31 -13.29 1.91 -0.88
N GLY A 32 -12.26 2.14 -0.05
CA GLY A 32 -11.51 1.10 0.63
C GLY A 32 -10.22 0.69 -0.07
N TYR A 33 -9.84 1.32 -1.19
CA TYR A 33 -8.58 1.04 -1.87
C TYR A 33 -7.38 1.57 -1.08
N ARG A 34 -6.31 0.78 -1.04
CA ARG A 34 -5.06 1.10 -0.33
C ARG A 34 -3.86 0.67 -1.16
N TRP A 35 -2.78 1.42 -1.03
CA TRP A 35 -1.49 1.07 -1.60
C TRP A 35 -0.70 0.22 -0.62
N VAL A 36 -0.15 -0.88 -1.11
CA VAL A 36 0.80 -1.72 -0.38
C VAL A 36 2.10 -0.95 -0.21
N THR A 37 2.61 -0.82 1.02
CA THR A 37 3.79 0.01 1.33
C THR A 37 5.08 -0.77 1.48
N THR A 38 5.05 -2.10 1.36
CA THR A 38 6.20 -2.97 1.57
C THR A 38 6.26 -4.08 0.53
N ASP A 39 7.45 -4.64 0.36
CA ASP A 39 7.69 -5.86 -0.39
C ASP A 39 7.92 -7.02 0.57
N GLY A 40 7.36 -8.19 0.30
CA GLY A 40 7.66 -9.38 1.09
C GLY A 40 6.49 -10.35 1.31
N PRO A 41 6.78 -11.56 1.80
CA PRO A 41 5.79 -12.63 1.95
C PRO A 41 4.92 -12.43 3.20
N PHE A 42 4.13 -11.36 3.26
CA PHE A 42 3.34 -10.99 4.45
C PHE A 42 1.83 -11.09 4.28
N ALA A 43 1.35 -11.53 3.12
CA ALA A 43 -0.06 -11.83 2.90
C ALA A 43 -0.32 -13.32 3.03
N CYS A 44 -1.39 -13.71 3.73
CA CYS A 44 -1.75 -15.11 3.93
C CYS A 44 -3.25 -15.30 3.74
N THR A 45 -3.71 -16.46 3.26
CA THR A 45 -5.16 -16.77 3.24
C THR A 45 -5.74 -16.93 4.64
N SER A 46 -4.94 -17.43 5.59
CA SER A 46 -5.31 -17.55 7.00
C SER A 46 -4.89 -16.33 7.81
N LYS A 47 -5.78 -15.85 8.67
CA LYS A 47 -5.50 -14.80 9.64
C LYS A 47 -4.47 -15.22 10.68
N ASP A 48 -4.46 -16.48 11.08
CA ASP A 48 -3.51 -17.01 12.05
C ASP A 48 -2.09 -17.07 11.47
N ASP A 49 -1.98 -17.44 10.19
CA ASP A 49 -0.71 -17.39 9.48
C ASP A 49 -0.23 -15.94 9.30
N ALA A 50 -1.12 -15.03 8.92
CA ALA A 50 -0.80 -13.60 8.85
C ALA A 50 -0.32 -13.07 10.21
N ASN A 51 -0.96 -13.47 11.31
CA ASN A 51 -0.50 -13.14 12.66
C ASN A 51 0.88 -13.73 12.98
N ARG A 52 1.12 -14.99 12.61
CA ARG A 52 2.38 -15.69 12.87
C ARG A 52 3.54 -15.01 12.15
N ILE A 53 3.41 -14.73 10.85
CA ILE A 53 4.46 -14.08 10.07
C ILE A 53 4.66 -12.62 10.47
N SER A 54 3.61 -11.96 10.98
CA SER A 54 3.73 -10.60 11.51
C SER A 54 4.54 -10.52 12.80
N LYS A 55 4.49 -11.56 13.63
CA LYS A 55 5.19 -11.63 14.93
C LYS A 55 6.63 -12.16 14.80
N ASP A 56 6.87 -13.09 13.89
CA ASP A 56 8.17 -13.68 13.63
C ASP A 56 8.50 -13.60 12.14
N GLN A 57 9.33 -12.64 11.77
CA GLN A 57 9.78 -12.42 10.40
C GLN A 57 11.13 -13.09 10.10
N SER A 58 11.60 -14.01 10.96
CA SER A 58 12.85 -14.72 10.72
C SER A 58 12.81 -15.50 9.41
N ASP A 59 13.96 -15.61 8.74
CA ASP A 59 14.09 -16.33 7.46
C ASP A 59 13.57 -17.77 7.58
N ASN A 60 13.81 -18.42 8.72
CA ASN A 60 13.36 -19.80 8.94
C ASN A 60 11.82 -19.89 9.01
N ASN A 61 11.16 -18.98 9.73
CA ASN A 61 9.71 -18.93 9.77
C ASN A 61 9.12 -18.59 8.40
N THR A 62 9.67 -17.58 7.73
CA THR A 62 9.26 -17.16 6.39
C THR A 62 9.40 -18.30 5.39
N LEU A 63 10.55 -18.97 5.33
CA LEU A 63 10.77 -20.12 4.44
C LEU A 63 9.84 -21.29 4.76
N ARG A 64 9.61 -21.59 6.04
CA ARG A 64 8.65 -22.63 6.46
C ARG A 64 7.25 -22.32 5.93
N MET A 65 6.82 -21.07 6.08
CA MET A 65 5.48 -20.67 5.65
C MET A 65 5.33 -20.64 4.12
N VAL A 66 6.33 -20.13 3.40
CA VAL A 66 6.34 -20.15 1.93
C VAL A 66 6.29 -21.59 1.41
N ARG A 67 7.05 -22.52 2.00
CA ARG A 67 7.04 -23.94 1.59
C ARG A 67 5.71 -24.65 1.84
N ASN A 68 5.03 -24.30 2.94
CA ASN A 68 3.74 -24.90 3.28
C ASN A 68 2.58 -24.36 2.44
N GLY A 69 2.84 -23.38 1.56
CA GLY A 69 1.83 -22.74 0.71
C GLY A 69 0.98 -21.74 1.49
N GLY A 70 0.21 -20.94 0.75
CA GLY A 70 -0.75 -19.99 1.34
C GLY A 70 -0.15 -18.65 1.78
N VAL A 71 1.12 -18.39 1.47
CA VAL A 71 1.76 -17.07 1.63
C VAL A 71 1.93 -16.40 0.27
N TYR A 72 1.54 -15.13 0.19
CA TYR A 72 1.64 -14.30 -1.00
C TYR A 72 2.65 -13.19 -0.77
N PHE A 73 3.39 -12.88 -1.84
CA PHE A 73 4.36 -11.80 -1.84
C PHE A 73 3.63 -10.47 -2.09
N LEU A 74 3.73 -9.57 -1.12
CA LEU A 74 3.35 -8.18 -1.25
C LEU A 74 4.33 -7.48 -2.19
N ILE A 75 3.80 -6.62 -3.05
CA ILE A 75 4.58 -5.80 -3.98
C ILE A 75 4.24 -4.35 -3.68
N ARG A 76 5.25 -3.56 -3.32
CA ARG A 76 5.09 -2.15 -2.99
C ARG A 76 4.48 -1.39 -4.18
N GLY A 77 3.51 -0.53 -3.89
CA GLY A 77 2.80 0.26 -4.90
C GLY A 77 1.57 -0.42 -5.50
N VAL A 78 1.39 -1.74 -5.31
CA VAL A 78 0.16 -2.41 -5.75
C VAL A 78 -1.03 -1.90 -4.94
N ILE A 79 -2.16 -1.72 -5.63
CA ILE A 79 -3.42 -1.31 -5.02
C ILE A 79 -4.24 -2.56 -4.69
N VAL A 80 -4.73 -2.63 -3.46
CA VAL A 80 -5.66 -3.65 -2.97
C VAL A 80 -6.90 -2.98 -2.39
N ARG A 81 -8.02 -3.71 -2.29
CA ARG A 81 -9.23 -3.20 -1.64
C ARG A 81 -9.37 -3.82 -0.26
N VAL A 82 -9.48 -3.00 0.79
CA VAL A 82 -9.75 -3.49 2.14
C VAL A 82 -11.21 -3.96 2.22
N VAL A 83 -11.39 -5.22 2.60
CA VAL A 83 -12.71 -5.82 2.83
C VAL A 83 -13.11 -5.65 4.29
N GLN A 84 -12.17 -5.89 5.21
CA GLN A 84 -12.36 -5.64 6.63
C GLN A 84 -11.03 -5.37 7.35
N GLU A 85 -11.12 -4.70 8.50
CA GLU A 85 -9.99 -4.39 9.37
C GLU A 85 -10.25 -4.97 10.76
N ASP A 86 -9.35 -5.84 11.23
CA ASP A 86 -9.29 -6.21 12.64
C ASP A 86 -8.26 -5.37 13.36
N LYS A 87 -8.76 -4.35 14.06
CA LYS A 87 -7.94 -3.45 14.87
C LYS A 87 -7.28 -4.13 16.06
N ALA A 88 -7.87 -5.20 16.60
CA ALA A 88 -7.31 -5.91 17.75
C ALA A 88 -6.04 -6.68 17.38
N SER A 89 -6.00 -7.26 16.18
CA SER A 89 -4.80 -7.94 15.66
C SER A 89 -3.89 -7.04 14.81
N GLY A 90 -4.34 -5.84 14.42
CA GLY A 90 -3.62 -4.98 13.49
C GLY A 90 -3.50 -5.58 12.09
N LEU A 91 -4.51 -6.38 11.68
CA LEU A 91 -4.55 -7.05 10.39
C LEU A 91 -5.74 -6.55 9.57
N SER A 92 -5.55 -6.49 8.26
CA SER A 92 -6.61 -6.21 7.31
C SER A 92 -6.78 -7.40 6.39
N GLN A 93 -8.03 -7.74 6.12
CA GLN A 93 -8.38 -8.63 5.03
C GLN A 93 -8.60 -7.78 3.77
N VAL A 94 -7.94 -8.17 2.69
CA VAL A 94 -7.93 -7.43 1.44
C VAL A 94 -8.30 -8.32 0.28
N HIS A 95 -8.99 -7.72 -0.68
CA HIS A 95 -9.19 -8.27 -2.00
C HIS A 95 -8.07 -7.79 -2.91
N TRP A 96 -7.42 -8.72 -3.60
CA TRP A 96 -6.31 -8.46 -4.52
C TRP A 96 -6.69 -8.92 -5.93
N ALA A 97 -6.55 -8.02 -6.91
CA ALA A 97 -6.89 -8.33 -8.30
C ALA A 97 -6.04 -9.50 -8.85
N GLY A 98 -6.70 -10.59 -9.24
CA GLY A 98 -6.04 -11.82 -9.70
C GLY A 98 -5.88 -12.91 -8.64
N ILE A 99 -6.28 -12.65 -7.39
CA ILE A 99 -6.43 -13.66 -6.34
C ILE A 99 -7.92 -13.84 -6.05
N THR A 100 -8.40 -15.08 -6.14
CA THR A 100 -9.84 -15.39 -6.00
C THR A 100 -10.34 -15.33 -4.56
N THR A 101 -9.43 -15.48 -3.60
CA THR A 101 -9.74 -15.47 -2.17
C THR A 101 -9.19 -14.21 -1.53
N ASP A 102 -9.92 -13.63 -0.60
CA ASP A 102 -9.43 -12.50 0.18
C ASP A 102 -8.31 -12.96 1.12
N ILE A 103 -7.27 -12.14 1.23
CA ILE A 103 -6.04 -12.46 1.98
C ILE A 103 -5.86 -11.51 3.15
N TRP A 104 -5.26 -11.99 4.23
CA TRP A 104 -4.92 -11.24 5.42
C TRP A 104 -3.49 -10.72 5.34
N MET A 105 -3.29 -9.46 5.74
CA MET A 105 -1.97 -8.84 5.84
C MET A 105 -1.94 -7.78 6.94
N PRO A 106 -0.77 -7.36 7.42
CA PRO A 106 -0.66 -6.27 8.39
C PRO A 106 -1.23 -4.95 7.88
N SER A 107 -2.12 -4.33 8.66
CA SER A 107 -2.74 -3.05 8.30
C SER A 107 -1.70 -1.93 8.18
N LYS A 108 -0.58 -2.03 8.90
CA LYS A 108 0.55 -1.09 8.80
C LYS A 108 1.20 -1.05 7.41
N PHE A 109 0.96 -2.07 6.58
CA PHE A 109 1.47 -2.13 5.22
C PHE A 109 0.51 -1.54 4.17
N LEU A 110 -0.55 -0.87 4.62
CA LEU A 110 -1.56 -0.25 3.77
C LEU A 110 -1.56 1.27 3.96
N SER A 111 -1.50 1.99 2.84
CA SER A 111 -1.56 3.46 2.79
C SER A 111 -2.80 3.93 2.04
N LYS A 112 -3.38 5.04 2.48
CA LYS A 112 -4.42 5.76 1.73
C LYS A 112 -3.87 6.55 0.54
N ARG A 113 -2.55 6.75 0.50
CA ARG A 113 -1.85 7.50 -0.55
C ARG A 113 -0.88 6.61 -1.31
N PRO A 114 -0.59 6.92 -2.59
CA PRO A 114 0.47 6.27 -3.33
C PRO A 114 1.81 6.29 -2.58
N VAL A 115 2.54 5.18 -2.64
CA VAL A 115 3.93 5.11 -2.19
C VAL A 115 4.84 5.48 -3.36
N THR A 116 5.67 6.50 -3.16
CA THR A 116 6.78 6.91 -4.05
C THR A 116 8.07 6.17 -3.76
#